data_AF-A0A2D5DY36-F1
#
_entry.id   AF-A0A2D5DY36-F1
#
_cell.length_a   1.000
_cell.length_b   1.000
_cell.length_c   1.000
_cell.angle_alpha   90.00
_cell.angle_beta   90.00
_cell.angle_gamma   90.00
#
_symmetry.space_group_name_H-M   'P 1'
#
loop_
_entity.id
_entity.type
_entity.pdbx_description
1 polymer ?
#
loop_
_entity_poly.entity_id
_entity_poly.type
_entity_poly.pdbx_seq_one_letter_code
_entity_poly.pdbx_strand_id
1 'polypeptide(L)' 'MSALAQQHGAVNVSQGFPDIPPPQGLVEAAVKALHDGAHQYAPMAGRLDSLNAATATAVTAFEWSRRHHGK' A
#
# COMPACT_ATOMS: atom_id res chain seq x y z
N MET A 1 3.15 2.14 23.87
CA MET A 1 3.61 3.54 23.87
C MET A 1 2.66 4.48 23.13
N SER A 2 2.02 4.07 22.02
CA SER A 2 1.07 4.91 21.28
C SER A 2 -0.09 5.47 22.11
N ALA A 3 -0.81 4.63 22.88
CA ALA A 3 -1.93 5.08 23.71
C ALA A 3 -1.49 6.11 24.79
N LEU A 4 -0.33 5.90 25.40
CA LEU A 4 0.25 6.83 26.40
C LEU A 4 0.65 8.16 25.75
N ALA A 5 1.28 8.12 24.58
CA ALA A 5 1.63 9.33 23.84
C ALA A 5 0.37 10.14 23.49
N GLN A 6 -0.71 9.49 23.06
CA GLN A 6 -1.99 10.15 22.79
C GLN A 6 -2.62 10.75 24.05
N GLN A 7 -2.63 10.01 25.17
CA GLN A 7 -3.17 10.49 26.45
C GLN A 7 -2.44 11.74 26.97
N HIS A 8 -1.14 11.86 26.72
CA HIS A 8 -0.30 12.95 27.21
C HIS A 8 0.01 14.03 26.14
N GLY A 9 -0.56 13.93 24.93
CA GLY A 9 -0.27 14.86 23.83
C GLY A 9 1.19 14.85 23.37
N ALA A 10 1.89 13.74 23.58
CA ALA A 10 3.29 13.59 23.19
C ALA A 10 3.44 13.08 21.74
N VAL A 11 4.53 13.49 21.09
CA VAL A 11 4.89 12.99 19.75
C VAL A 11 5.29 11.51 19.85
N ASN A 12 4.70 10.66 19.02
CA ASN A 12 4.95 9.22 19.03
C ASN A 12 6.00 8.79 18.00
N VAL A 13 7.27 8.83 18.36
CA VAL A 13 8.38 8.32 17.50
C VAL A 13 8.53 6.80 17.52
N SER A 14 7.71 6.08 18.28
CA SER A 14 7.74 4.61 18.36
C SER A 14 6.80 3.93 17.35
N GLN A 15 6.02 4.70 16.59
CA GLN A 15 5.05 4.20 15.63
C GLN A 15 5.74 3.57 14.41
N GLY A 16 5.34 2.34 14.06
CA GLY A 16 5.88 1.58 12.92
C GLY A 16 5.11 1.75 11.60
N PHE A 17 4.23 2.75 11.51
CA PHE A 17 3.44 3.04 10.32
C PHE A 17 3.42 4.55 10.05
N PRO A 18 3.33 4.96 8.78
CA PRO A 18 3.33 6.37 8.42
C PRO A 18 2.03 7.08 8.84
N ASP A 19 2.16 8.34 9.28
CA ASP A 19 1.05 9.27 9.47
C ASP A 19 0.76 10.13 8.22
N ILE A 20 1.35 9.79 7.07
CA ILE A 20 1.09 10.45 5.78
C ILE A 20 -0.09 9.79 5.04
N PRO A 21 -0.91 10.57 4.31
CA PRO A 21 -2.00 10.01 3.54
C PRO A 21 -1.47 9.09 2.42
N PRO A 22 -2.22 8.03 2.06
CA PRO A 22 -1.87 7.18 0.94
C PRO A 22 -1.98 7.94 -0.40
N PRO A 23 -1.37 7.42 -1.48
CA PRO A 23 -1.52 8.00 -2.82
C PRO A 23 -2.99 8.10 -3.22
N GLN A 24 -3.40 9.26 -3.75
CA GLN A 24 -4.81 9.52 -4.10
C GLN A 24 -5.38 8.48 -5.07
N GLY A 25 -4.64 8.12 -6.12
CA GLY A 25 -5.09 7.10 -7.09
C GLY A 25 -5.33 5.72 -6.47
N LEU A 26 -4.64 5.37 -5.38
CA LEU A 26 -4.89 4.12 -4.66
C LEU A 26 -6.24 4.16 -3.93
N VAL A 27 -6.55 5.28 -3.29
CA VAL A 27 -7.83 5.48 -2.61
C VAL A 27 -8.98 5.45 -3.61
N GLU A 28 -8.85 6.16 -4.72
CA GLU A 28 -9.87 6.21 -5.78
C GLU A 28 -10.12 4.82 -6.40
N ALA A 29 -9.07 4.05 -6.66
CA ALA A 29 -9.20 2.68 -7.16
C ALA A 29 -9.93 1.76 -6.17
N ALA A 30 -9.63 1.88 -4.88
CA ALA A 30 -10.32 1.13 -3.83
C ALA A 30 -11.81 1.50 -3.74
N VAL A 31 -12.13 2.79 -3.75
CA VAL A 31 -13.52 3.28 -3.73
C VAL A 31 -14.28 2.80 -4.96
N LYS A 32 -13.67 2.88 -6.15
CA LYS A 32 -14.26 2.37 -7.39
C LYS A 32 -14.56 0.88 -7.30
N ALA A 33 -13.61 0.07 -6.82
CA ALA A 33 -13.80 -1.37 -6.68
C ALA A 33 -14.98 -1.71 -5.76
N LEU A 34 -15.17 -0.94 -4.68
CA LEU A 34 -16.32 -1.07 -3.79
C LEU A 34 -17.64 -0.74 -4.53
N HIS A 35 -17.70 0.36 -5.27
CA HIS A 35 -18.91 0.71 -6.05
C HIS A 35 -19.22 -0.30 -7.16
N ASP A 36 -18.19 -0.88 -7.79
CA ASP A 36 -18.34 -1.89 -8.84
C ASP A 36 -18.72 -3.29 -8.30
N GLY A 37 -18.94 -3.43 -6.99
CA GLY A 37 -19.41 -4.67 -6.37
C GLY A 37 -18.33 -5.71 -6.10
N ALA A 38 -17.06 -5.32 -6.01
CA ALA A 38 -15.93 -6.21 -5.69
C ALA A 38 -15.92 -6.64 -4.20
N HIS A 39 -17.01 -7.25 -3.74
CA HIS A 39 -17.23 -7.68 -2.35
C HIS A 39 -17.04 -9.19 -2.15
N GLN A 40 -16.96 -9.95 -3.23
CA GLN A 40 -16.75 -11.40 -3.18
C GLN A 40 -15.28 -11.74 -3.00
N TYR A 41 -15.01 -12.95 -2.49
CA TYR A 41 -13.66 -13.45 -2.29
C TYR A 41 -12.82 -13.31 -3.56
N ALA A 42 -11.62 -12.76 -3.39
CA ALA A 42 -10.59 -12.84 -4.41
C ALA A 42 -10.13 -14.31 -4.59
N PRO A 43 -9.63 -14.69 -5.77
CA PRO A 43 -8.97 -15.98 -5.94
C PRO A 43 -7.84 -16.16 -4.93
N MET A 44 -7.58 -17.40 -4.51
CA MET A 44 -6.60 -17.72 -3.46
C MET A 44 -5.20 -17.15 -3.76
N ALA A 45 -4.76 -17.22 -5.01
CA ALA A 45 -3.47 -16.71 -5.46
C ALA A 45 -3.45 -15.18 -5.71
N GLY A 46 -4.51 -14.46 -5.35
CA GLY A 46 -4.74 -13.08 -5.77
C GLY A 46 -5.34 -13.00 -7.19
N ARG A 47 -5.85 -11.82 -7.55
CA ARG A 47 -6.39 -11.58 -8.90
C ARG A 47 -5.23 -11.47 -9.89
N LEU A 48 -5.02 -12.52 -10.70
CA LEU A 48 -3.88 -12.62 -11.61
C LEU A 48 -3.79 -11.43 -12.58
N ASP A 49 -4.91 -11.06 -13.21
CA ASP A 49 -4.94 -10.03 -14.25
C ASP A 49 -4.73 -8.60 -13.73
N SER A 50 -4.72 -8.41 -12.40
CA SER A 50 -4.58 -7.08 -11.80
C SER A 50 -3.43 -7.01 -10.79
N LEU A 51 -3.55 -7.70 -9.65
CA LEU A 51 -2.62 -7.54 -8.53
C LEU A 51 -1.27 -8.20 -8.82
N ASN A 52 -1.28 -9.41 -9.36
CA ASN A 52 -0.04 -10.16 -9.59
C ASN A 52 0.75 -9.56 -10.76
N ALA A 53 0.06 -9.15 -11.83
CA ALA A 53 0.68 -8.43 -12.94
C ALA A 53 1.32 -7.11 -12.49
N ALA A 54 0.60 -6.27 -11.74
CA ALA A 54 1.12 -5.01 -11.23
C ALA A 54 2.32 -5.20 -10.30
N THR A 55 2.28 -6.24 -9.44
CA THR A 55 3.40 -6.59 -8.55
C THR A 55 4.64 -7.01 -9.34
N ALA A 56 4.47 -7.84 -10.38
CA ALA A 56 5.58 -8.26 -11.25
C ALA A 56 6.23 -7.06 -11.97
N THR A 57 5.42 -6.12 -12.46
CA THR A 57 5.92 -4.87 -13.06
C THR A 57 6.68 -4.02 -12.06
N ALA A 58 6.14 -3.83 -10.84
CA ALA A 58 6.77 -3.03 -9.81
C ALA A 58 8.12 -3.63 -9.37
N VAL A 59 8.19 -4.95 -9.18
CA VAL A 59 9.44 -5.66 -8.85
C VAL A 59 10.47 -5.47 -9.97
N THR A 60 10.06 -5.65 -11.22
CA THR A 60 10.95 -5.48 -12.38
C THR A 60 11.48 -4.05 -12.48
N ALA A 61 10.61 -3.05 -12.29
CA ALA A 61 10.99 -1.64 -12.31
C ALA A 61 11.95 -1.29 -11.16
N PHE A 62 11.70 -1.81 -9.96
CA PHE A 62 12.58 -1.64 -8.80
C PHE A 62 13.95 -2.26 -9.04
N GLU A 63 14.01 -3.50 -9.55
CA GLU A 63 15.27 -4.18 -9.87
C GLU A 63 16.04 -3.49 -10.99
N TRP A 64 15.35 -2.95 -11.99
CA TRP A 64 15.97 -2.15 -13.04
C TRP A 64 16.59 -0.87 -12.46
N SER A 65 15.82 -0.13 -11.65
CA SER A 65 16.28 1.08 -10.97
C SER A 65 17.50 0.81 -10.09
N ARG A 66 17.47 -0.27 -9.30
CA ARG A 66 18.60 -0.69 -8.46
C ARG A 66 19.87 -0.98 -9.27
N ARG A 67 19.73 -1.58 -10.46
CA ARG A 67 20.88 -1.92 -11.33
C ARG A 67 21.50 -0.72 -12.04
N HIS A 68 20.72 0.33 -12.34
CA HIS A 68 21.16 1.43 -13.21
C HIS A 68 21.31 2.76 -12.47
N HIS A 69 20.73 2.88 -11.27
CA HIS A 69 20.74 4.10 -10.45
C HIS A 69 21.27 3.88 -9.03
N GLY A 70 21.71 2.66 -8.69
CA GLY A 70 22.44 2.39 -7.45
C GLY A 70 23.86 2.95 -7.53
N LYS A 71 24.21 3.87 -6.62
CA LYS A 71 25.60 4.01 -6.15
C LYS A 71 25.91 2.91 -5.15
#